data_AF-Q5P6R7-F1
#
_entry.id   AF-Q5P6R7-F1
#
_cell.length_a   1.000
_cell.length_b   1.000
_cell.length_c   1.000
_cell.angle_alpha   90.00
_cell.angle_beta   90.00
_cell.angle_gamma   90.00
#
_symmetry.space_group_name_H-M   'P 1'
#
loop_
_entity.id
_entity.type
_entity.pdbx_description
1 polymer ?
#
loop_
_entity_poly.entity_id
_entity_poly.type
_entity_poly.pdbx_seq_one_letter_code
_entity_poly.pdbx_strand_id
1 'polypeptide(L)'
;MQRLVLAAALGAVAFSTAHAASLTLSVDGQASTTYTLTSLTVDSAGNVKVAASGGSAPTDPGPTDPGPTDPGPTDPGPTDPGPTDPPPNSGGCVASDTLTCVDTPLPAKVQSRLSFRPVPTMVYAFKITTPASGTYFNRVIATGMSGATSSKLLVISKVPGDVSLSGKDLGCYRQATESTSVQLAVNNPAVNKYLNCRLDPNTVYYINAASKDLNGKTTCTSTSNCGFYFEGA
;
A
#
# COMPACT_ATOMS: atom_id res chain seq x y z
N MET A 1 15.64 -13.17 13.05
CA MET A 1 16.61 -12.16 12.58
C MET A 1 15.82 -11.03 11.95
N GLN A 2 15.65 -9.92 12.68
CA GLN A 2 14.88 -8.75 12.22
C GLN A 2 15.80 -7.89 11.35
N ARG A 3 15.44 -7.68 10.08
CA ARG A 3 16.23 -6.86 9.14
C ARG A 3 15.91 -5.38 9.36
N LEU A 4 16.88 -4.62 9.86
CA LEU A 4 16.77 -3.17 9.99
C LEU A 4 16.89 -2.53 8.59
N VAL A 5 15.83 -1.92 8.09
CA VAL A 5 15.86 -1.19 6.80
C VAL A 5 16.09 0.29 7.10
N LEU A 6 17.33 0.75 6.88
CA LEU A 6 17.71 2.15 7.07
C LEU A 6 17.37 2.96 5.81
N ALA A 7 16.27 3.71 5.81
CA ALA A 7 15.94 4.64 4.74
C ALA A 7 16.57 6.01 5.04
N ALA A 8 17.81 6.23 4.61
CA ALA A 8 18.46 7.55 4.69
C ALA A 8 18.26 8.30 3.36
N ALA A 9 17.43 9.34 3.37
CA ALA A 9 17.32 10.27 2.23
C ALA A 9 18.52 11.24 2.25
N LEU A 10 19.64 10.83 1.64
CA LEU A 10 20.81 11.69 1.46
C LEU A 10 20.62 12.57 0.21
N GLY A 11 19.99 13.74 0.39
CA GLY A 11 20.21 14.85 -0.52
C GLY A 11 21.67 15.32 -0.39
N ALA A 12 22.29 15.77 -1.48
CA ALA A 12 23.64 16.32 -1.45
C ALA A 12 23.65 17.61 -0.60
N VAL A 13 23.98 17.48 0.69
CA VAL A 13 24.13 18.60 1.61
C VAL A 13 25.62 18.92 1.72
N ALA A 14 26.00 20.08 1.20
CA ALA A 14 27.30 20.67 1.53
C ALA A 14 27.26 21.09 3.01
N PHE A 15 27.88 20.31 3.89
CA PHE A 15 27.97 20.66 5.31
C PHE A 15 29.01 21.77 5.49
N SER A 16 28.54 23.00 5.73
CA SER A 16 29.36 24.02 6.38
C SER A 16 29.52 23.65 7.86
N THR A 17 30.70 23.90 8.41
CA THR A 17 31.25 23.32 9.65
C THR A 17 30.62 23.80 10.97
N ALA A 18 29.31 24.04 11.06
CA ALA A 18 28.76 24.65 12.30
C ALA A 18 27.34 24.26 12.74
N HIS A 19 26.70 23.23 12.20
CA HIS A 19 25.36 22.83 12.68
C HIS A 19 25.33 21.36 13.13
N ALA A 20 25.02 21.16 14.41
CA ALA A 20 24.72 19.85 14.97
C ALA A 20 23.49 19.28 14.24
N ALA A 21 23.70 18.26 13.42
CA ALA A 21 22.62 17.53 12.78
C ALA A 21 22.05 16.52 13.78
N SER A 22 20.75 16.59 14.07
CA SER A 22 20.03 15.54 14.78
C SER A 22 19.65 14.43 13.79
N LEU A 23 19.81 13.17 14.21
CA LEU A 23 19.37 12.00 13.45
C LEU A 23 18.21 11.34 14.20
N THR A 24 17.07 11.20 13.52
CA THR A 24 15.92 10.48 14.07
C THR A 24 15.86 9.09 13.44
N LEU A 25 15.95 8.05 14.27
CA LEU A 25 15.79 6.66 13.86
C LEU A 25 14.40 6.17 14.28
N SER A 26 13.64 5.63 13.32
CA SER A 26 12.39 4.94 13.57
C SER A 26 12.56 3.46 13.22
N VAL A 27 12.20 2.59 14.16
CA VAL A 27 12.19 1.13 14.00
C VAL A 27 10.74 0.68 14.17
N ASP A 28 10.26 -0.15 13.25
CA ASP A 28 8.83 -0.50 13.10
C ASP A 28 8.07 -0.64 14.44
N GLY A 29 7.18 0.33 14.70
CA GLY A 29 6.28 0.33 15.85
C GLY A 29 6.85 0.85 17.18
N GLN A 30 8.13 1.22 17.24
CA GLN A 30 8.75 1.82 18.43
C GLN A 30 8.76 3.34 18.38
N ALA A 31 8.72 3.98 19.54
CA ALA A 31 8.82 5.43 19.65
C ALA A 31 10.16 5.91 19.07
N SER A 32 10.11 6.91 18.17
CA SER A 32 11.31 7.52 17.59
C SER A 32 12.25 8.01 18.68
N THR A 33 13.48 7.48 18.69
CA THR A 33 14.53 7.93 19.62
C THR A 33 15.43 8.91 18.91
N THR A 34 15.67 10.07 19.54
CA THR A 34 16.56 11.11 19.00
C THR A 34 18.00 10.81 19.37
N TYR A 35 18.88 10.77 18.38
CA TYR A 35 20.32 10.60 18.57
C TYR A 35 21.06 11.87 18.14
N THR A 36 22.13 12.22 18.86
CA THR A 36 23.04 13.29 18.47
C THR A 36 24.15 12.69 17.61
N LEU A 37 24.26 13.14 16.36
CA LEU A 37 25.30 12.67 15.45
C LEU A 37 26.68 13.16 15.95
N THR A 38 27.62 12.23 16.16
CA THR A 38 29.00 12.56 16.56
C THR A 38 29.97 12.50 15.40
N SER A 39 29.78 11.57 14.46
CA SER A 39 30.53 11.56 13.21
C SER A 39 29.78 10.83 12.08
N LEU A 40 30.09 11.24 10.85
CA LEU A 40 29.63 10.60 9.62
C LEU A 40 30.83 10.47 8.70
N THR A 41 31.17 9.26 8.28
CA THR A 41 32.25 9.03 7.32
C THR A 41 31.74 8.18 6.17
N VAL A 42 32.06 8.58 4.94
CA VAL A 42 31.83 7.80 3.73
C VAL A 42 33.18 7.25 3.27
N ASP A 43 33.31 5.93 3.14
CA ASP A 43 34.55 5.35 2.64
C ASP A 43 34.63 5.41 1.09
N SER A 44 35.78 5.02 0.54
CA SER A 44 36.02 5.01 -0.91
C SER A 44 35.13 4.03 -1.69
N ALA A 45 34.46 3.11 -1.00
CA ALA A 45 33.49 2.18 -1.59
C ALA A 45 32.04 2.70 -1.48
N GLY A 46 31.82 3.89 -0.89
CA GLY A 46 30.51 4.48 -0.69
C GLY A 46 29.77 3.97 0.54
N ASN A 47 30.42 3.22 1.44
CA ASN A 47 29.78 2.81 2.69
C ASN A 47 29.73 3.98 3.66
N VAL A 48 28.57 4.16 4.30
CA VAL A 48 28.34 5.21 5.29
C VAL A 48 28.49 4.62 6.69
N LYS A 49 29.45 5.12 7.47
CA LYS A 49 29.55 4.87 8.91
C LYS A 49 29.01 6.07 9.66
N VAL A 50 28.07 5.81 10.57
CA VAL A 50 27.46 6.81 11.44
C VAL A 50 27.88 6.49 12.88
N ALA A 51 28.47 7.46 13.57
CA ALA A 51 28.59 7.43 15.01
C ALA A 51 27.61 8.45 15.59
N ALA A 52 26.86 8.03 16.61
CA ALA A 52 25.93 8.89 17.32
C ALA A 52 26.00 8.62 18.82
N SER A 53 25.70 9.64 19.63
CA SER A 53 25.62 9.57 21.08
C SER A 53 24.24 10.01 21.57
N GLY A 54 23.87 9.56 22.77
CA GLY A 54 22.50 9.71 23.26
C GLY A 54 21.58 8.59 22.76
N GLY A 55 20.35 8.58 23.27
CA GLY A 55 19.41 7.46 23.12
C GLY A 55 19.46 6.53 24.33
N SER A 56 18.41 6.53 25.15
CA SER A 56 18.20 5.50 26.16
C SER A 56 17.99 4.18 25.43
N ALA A 57 18.76 3.14 25.77
CA ALA A 57 18.55 1.80 25.24
C ALA A 57 17.07 1.41 25.42
N PRO A 58 16.45 0.76 24.43
CA PRO A 58 15.08 0.28 24.60
C PRO A 58 15.04 -0.65 25.81
N THR A 59 14.27 -0.27 26.83
CA THR A 59 13.92 -1.17 27.92
C THR A 59 13.13 -2.33 27.34
N ASP A 60 13.68 -3.52 27.45
CA ASP A 60 13.00 -4.78 27.11
C ASP A 60 11.73 -4.87 27.97
N PRO A 61 10.52 -4.86 27.38
CA PRO A 61 9.31 -5.11 28.14
C PRO A 61 9.37 -6.57 28.60
N GLY A 62 9.71 -6.76 29.87
CA GLY A 62 9.71 -8.09 30.49
C GLY A 62 8.36 -8.78 30.28
N PRO A 63 8.35 -10.12 30.24
CA PRO A 63 7.14 -10.89 30.00
C PRO A 63 6.08 -10.57 31.07
N THR A 64 4.93 -10.06 30.65
CA THR A 64 3.75 -9.96 31.50
C THR A 64 3.09 -11.33 31.53
N ASP A 65 3.19 -12.04 32.65
CA ASP A 65 2.52 -13.33 32.84
C ASP A 65 1.02 -13.10 33.10
N PRO A 66 0.10 -13.52 32.22
CA PRO A 66 -1.32 -13.46 32.50
C PRO A 66 -1.66 -14.49 33.57
N GLY A 67 -2.12 -14.01 34.73
CA GLY A 67 -2.63 -14.89 35.79
C GLY A 67 -3.77 -15.79 35.29
N PRO A 68 -3.94 -16.99 35.86
CA PRO A 68 -4.99 -17.92 35.45
C PRO A 68 -6.37 -17.35 35.78
N THR A 69 -7.17 -17.13 34.74
CA THR A 69 -8.61 -16.86 34.86
C THR A 69 -9.32 -18.21 34.81
N ASP A 70 -9.94 -18.62 35.91
CA ASP A 70 -10.73 -19.85 35.98
C ASP A 70 -12.10 -19.63 35.32
N PRO A 71 -12.43 -20.27 34.18
CA PRO A 71 -13.74 -20.16 33.58
C PRO A 71 -14.74 -21.03 34.35
N GLY A 72 -15.76 -20.40 34.93
CA GLY A 72 -16.89 -21.12 35.52
C GLY A 72 -17.61 -22.00 34.49
N PRO A 73 -18.25 -23.10 34.92
CA PRO A 73 -18.93 -24.02 34.03
C PRO A 73 -20.11 -23.32 33.33
N THR A 74 -20.04 -23.26 32.00
CA THR A 74 -21.16 -22.85 31.17
C THR A 74 -21.82 -24.11 30.61
N ASP A 75 -23.09 -24.31 30.94
CA ASP A 75 -23.90 -25.43 30.46
C ASP A 75 -24.25 -25.22 28.96
N PRO A 76 -23.81 -26.09 28.03
CA PRO A 76 -24.13 -25.94 26.62
C PRO A 76 -25.53 -26.51 26.36
N GLY A 77 -26.51 -25.62 26.19
CA GLY A 77 -27.78 -25.96 25.58
C GLY A 77 -27.59 -26.53 24.16
N PRO A 78 -28.52 -27.37 23.67
CA PRO A 78 -28.44 -27.97 22.34
C PRO A 78 -28.39 -26.87 21.27
N THR A 79 -27.25 -26.79 20.58
CA THR A 79 -27.06 -25.87 19.45
C THR A 79 -27.40 -26.63 18.18
N ASP A 80 -28.51 -26.26 17.55
CA ASP A 80 -28.90 -26.74 16.23
C ASP A 80 -27.83 -26.29 15.20
N PRO A 81 -27.19 -27.20 14.44
CA PRO A 81 -26.25 -26.81 13.40
C PRO A 81 -27.05 -26.25 12.21
N GLY A 82 -27.44 -24.98 12.33
CA GLY A 82 -27.77 -24.18 11.17
C GLY A 82 -26.59 -24.20 10.19
N PRO A 83 -26.84 -24.08 8.87
CA PRO A 83 -25.78 -24.03 7.87
C PRO A 83 -24.77 -22.96 8.28
N THR A 84 -23.56 -23.40 8.63
CA THR A 84 -22.44 -22.52 8.88
C THR A 84 -22.03 -21.98 7.52
N ASP A 85 -22.59 -20.85 7.12
CA ASP A 85 -21.96 -20.05 6.08
C ASP A 85 -20.50 -19.84 6.53
N PRO A 86 -19.51 -20.16 5.69
CA PRO A 86 -18.13 -19.89 6.04
C PRO A 86 -18.04 -18.42 6.46
N PRO A 87 -17.28 -18.08 7.51
CA PRO A 87 -17.12 -16.69 7.92
C PRO A 87 -16.77 -15.88 6.67
N PRO A 88 -17.31 -14.65 6.49
CA PRO A 88 -17.00 -13.84 5.32
C PRO A 88 -15.49 -13.81 5.26
N ASN A 89 -14.95 -14.53 4.26
CA ASN A 89 -13.53 -14.77 4.15
C ASN A 89 -12.91 -13.41 4.36
N SER A 90 -12.10 -13.27 5.40
CA SER A 90 -11.42 -12.02 5.68
C SER A 90 -10.38 -11.74 4.60
N GLY A 91 -10.49 -12.36 3.41
CA GLY A 91 -10.60 -11.68 2.10
C GLY A 91 -9.44 -10.76 1.77
N GLY A 92 -8.38 -10.93 2.55
CA GLY A 92 -7.19 -10.14 2.54
C GLY A 92 -6.48 -10.46 1.26
N CYS A 93 -5.90 -9.42 0.70
CA CYS A 93 -4.94 -9.62 -0.36
C CYS A 93 -3.78 -10.45 0.20
N VAL A 94 -3.57 -11.64 -0.37
CA VAL A 94 -2.43 -12.51 -0.08
C VAL A 94 -1.43 -12.33 -1.22
N ALA A 95 -0.24 -11.84 -0.91
CA ALA A 95 0.81 -11.64 -1.90
C ALA A 95 1.27 -12.98 -2.51
N SER A 96 1.68 -12.95 -3.77
CA SER A 96 2.25 -14.07 -4.52
C SER A 96 3.26 -13.57 -5.54
N ASP A 97 3.86 -14.47 -6.33
CA ASP A 97 4.83 -14.12 -7.38
C ASP A 97 4.25 -13.20 -8.47
N THR A 98 2.92 -13.12 -8.58
CA THR A 98 2.22 -12.27 -9.56
C THR A 98 1.32 -11.21 -8.92
N LEU A 99 1.25 -11.14 -7.59
CA LEU A 99 0.37 -10.22 -6.88
C LEU A 99 1.09 -9.59 -5.69
N THR A 100 1.15 -8.26 -5.68
CA THR A 100 1.58 -7.50 -4.49
C THR A 100 0.43 -6.71 -3.91
N CYS A 101 0.24 -6.85 -2.61
CA CYS A 101 -0.79 -6.17 -1.85
C CYS A 101 -0.22 -4.89 -1.25
N VAL A 102 -0.94 -3.78 -1.42
CA VAL A 102 -0.51 -2.48 -0.88
C VAL A 102 -1.68 -1.89 -0.09
N ASP A 103 -1.51 -1.73 1.21
CA ASP A 103 -2.48 -0.99 2.00
C ASP A 103 -2.37 0.50 1.69
N THR A 104 -3.52 1.15 1.51
CA THR A 104 -3.56 2.59 1.26
C THR A 104 -4.49 3.28 2.24
N PRO A 105 -4.21 4.54 2.59
CA PRO A 105 -5.11 5.32 3.44
C PRO A 105 -6.30 5.89 2.64
N LEU A 106 -6.45 5.55 1.36
CA LEU A 106 -7.56 6.01 0.53
C LEU A 106 -8.86 5.28 0.92
N PRO A 107 -10.01 5.94 0.74
CA PRO A 107 -10.20 7.33 0.34
C PRO A 107 -9.95 8.36 1.47
N ALA A 108 -9.66 7.92 2.70
CA ALA A 108 -9.65 8.84 3.85
C ALA A 108 -8.54 9.91 3.81
N LYS A 109 -7.41 9.64 3.16
CA LYS A 109 -6.30 10.59 3.01
C LYS A 109 -5.68 10.53 1.62
N VAL A 110 -5.20 11.68 1.14
CA VAL A 110 -4.35 11.77 -0.05
C VAL A 110 -3.12 10.88 0.14
N GLN A 111 -2.84 10.04 -0.85
CA GLN A 111 -1.65 9.20 -0.84
C GLN A 111 -0.56 9.86 -1.66
N SER A 112 0.58 10.13 -1.02
CA SER A 112 1.76 10.62 -1.70
C SER A 112 2.20 9.66 -2.80
N ARG A 113 2.84 10.21 -3.83
CA ARG A 113 3.31 9.47 -4.99
C ARG A 113 4.29 8.37 -4.59
N LEU A 114 3.92 7.12 -4.86
CA LEU A 114 4.74 5.92 -4.64
C LEU A 114 5.28 5.40 -5.97
N SER A 115 6.50 4.85 -5.99
CA SER A 115 7.13 4.31 -7.20
C SER A 115 7.14 2.79 -7.18
N PHE A 116 6.75 2.18 -8.30
CA PHE A 116 6.68 0.73 -8.48
C PHE A 116 7.36 0.31 -9.78
N ARG A 117 8.09 -0.81 -9.72
CA ARG A 117 8.80 -1.40 -10.88
C ARG A 117 8.46 -2.89 -11.01
N PRO A 118 7.22 -3.23 -11.39
CA PRO A 118 6.78 -4.62 -11.49
C PRO A 118 7.56 -5.41 -12.54
N VAL A 119 7.67 -6.72 -12.35
CA VAL A 119 7.91 -7.63 -13.48
C VAL A 119 6.66 -7.71 -14.37
N PRO A 120 6.76 -8.13 -15.65
CA PRO A 120 5.65 -8.00 -16.60
C PRO A 120 4.33 -8.72 -16.24
N THR A 121 4.39 -9.74 -15.38
CA THR A 121 3.22 -10.51 -14.92
C THR A 121 2.61 -9.99 -13.61
N MET A 122 3.27 -9.05 -12.94
CA MET A 122 2.89 -8.57 -11.61
C MET A 122 1.69 -7.61 -11.66
N VAL A 123 0.76 -7.81 -10.73
CA VAL A 123 -0.34 -6.88 -10.44
C VAL A 123 -0.14 -6.30 -9.04
N TYR A 124 -0.26 -4.97 -8.91
CA TYR A 124 -0.34 -4.32 -7.61
C TYR A 124 -1.80 -4.08 -7.25
N ALA A 125 -2.25 -4.60 -6.11
CA ALA A 125 -3.59 -4.42 -5.59
C ALA A 125 -3.56 -3.45 -4.41
N PHE A 126 -3.96 -2.21 -4.66
CA PHE A 126 -4.05 -1.16 -3.65
C PHE A 126 -5.40 -1.25 -2.92
N LYS A 127 -5.39 -1.67 -1.66
CA LYS A 127 -6.59 -1.83 -0.85
C LYS A 127 -7.16 -0.47 -0.46
N ILE A 128 -8.46 -0.29 -0.66
CA ILE A 128 -9.24 0.87 -0.19
C ILE A 128 -10.49 0.38 0.55
N THR A 129 -10.90 1.12 1.57
CA THR A 129 -12.16 0.86 2.30
C THR A 129 -13.04 2.07 2.19
N THR A 130 -14.19 1.94 1.52
CA THR A 130 -15.11 3.08 1.36
C THR A 130 -15.76 3.46 2.70
N PRO A 131 -16.01 4.76 2.94
CA PRO A 131 -16.69 5.20 4.16
C PRO A 131 -18.12 4.63 4.22
N ALA A 132 -18.64 4.44 5.42
CA ALA A 132 -19.99 3.89 5.62
C ALA A 132 -21.12 4.87 5.24
N SER A 133 -20.84 6.17 5.21
CA SER A 133 -21.83 7.20 4.94
C SER A 133 -21.23 8.38 4.17
N GLY A 134 -22.11 9.18 3.57
CA GLY A 134 -21.74 10.36 2.79
C GLY A 134 -21.38 10.02 1.35
N THR A 135 -21.33 11.07 0.52
CA THR A 135 -20.89 10.99 -0.87
C THR A 135 -19.42 11.34 -0.94
N TYR A 136 -18.61 10.48 -1.55
CA TYR A 136 -17.18 10.70 -1.66
C TYR A 136 -16.72 10.64 -3.11
N PHE A 137 -15.84 11.56 -3.49
CA PHE A 137 -15.19 11.59 -4.79
C PHE A 137 -13.67 11.58 -4.61
N ASN A 138 -13.01 10.67 -5.32
CA ASN A 138 -11.55 10.61 -5.40
C ASN A 138 -11.11 10.46 -6.86
N ARG A 139 -9.81 10.62 -7.08
CA ARG A 139 -9.16 10.17 -8.29
C ARG A 139 -7.86 9.43 -7.95
N VAL A 140 -7.72 8.24 -8.51
CA VAL A 140 -6.48 7.48 -8.45
C VAL A 140 -5.78 7.54 -9.79
N ILE A 141 -4.46 7.69 -9.77
CA ILE A 141 -3.65 7.90 -10.97
C ILE A 141 -2.45 6.95 -10.95
N ALA A 142 -2.21 6.29 -12.07
CA ALA A 142 -0.97 5.58 -12.37
C ALA A 142 -0.26 6.25 -13.55
N THR A 143 0.94 6.78 -13.31
CA THR A 143 1.75 7.48 -14.32
C THR A 143 3.01 6.69 -14.64
N GLY A 144 3.31 6.46 -15.91
CA GLY A 144 4.55 5.80 -16.33
C GLY A 144 5.80 6.50 -15.81
N MET A 145 6.80 5.71 -15.42
CA MET A 145 8.13 6.25 -15.14
C MET A 145 8.85 6.62 -16.43
N SER A 146 9.89 7.45 -16.36
CA SER A 146 10.75 7.71 -17.52
C SER A 146 11.27 6.40 -18.12
N GLY A 147 11.12 6.23 -19.44
CA GLY A 147 11.44 5.00 -20.16
C GLY A 147 10.38 3.90 -20.14
N ALA A 148 9.29 4.06 -19.38
CA ALA A 148 8.17 3.13 -19.38
C ALA A 148 7.18 3.47 -20.50
N THR A 149 7.29 2.78 -21.63
CA THR A 149 6.38 2.92 -22.78
C THR A 149 5.15 2.02 -22.72
N SER A 150 5.04 1.20 -21.69
CA SER A 150 3.95 0.25 -21.52
C SER A 150 2.63 0.92 -21.14
N SER A 151 1.52 0.31 -21.54
CA SER A 151 0.21 0.71 -21.05
C SER A 151 0.06 0.38 -19.57
N LYS A 152 -0.63 1.24 -18.84
CA LYS A 152 -1.02 1.04 -17.45
C LYS A 152 -2.52 0.81 -17.43
N LEU A 153 -2.92 -0.39 -17.03
CA LEU A 153 -4.31 -0.74 -16.81
C LEU A 153 -4.61 -0.55 -15.33
N LEU A 154 -5.62 0.26 -15.03
CA LEU A 154 -6.24 0.33 -13.71
C LEU A 154 -7.60 -0.36 -13.78
N VAL A 155 -7.87 -1.26 -12.84
CA VAL A 155 -9.17 -1.93 -12.69
C VAL A 155 -9.59 -1.90 -11.23
N ILE A 156 -10.80 -1.39 -10.96
CA ILE A 156 -11.38 -1.40 -9.62
C ILE A 156 -12.24 -2.66 -9.44
N SER A 157 -11.99 -3.43 -8.38
CA SER A 157 -12.72 -4.66 -8.09
C SER A 157 -12.80 -4.94 -6.59
N LYS A 158 -13.62 -5.91 -6.19
CA LYS A 158 -13.64 -6.44 -4.80
C LYS A 158 -12.60 -7.55 -4.59
N VAL A 159 -11.88 -7.96 -5.64
CA VAL A 159 -10.96 -9.11 -5.64
C VAL A 159 -9.54 -8.63 -5.98
N PRO A 160 -8.55 -8.83 -5.10
CA PRO A 160 -7.19 -8.39 -5.37
C PRO A 160 -6.59 -9.16 -6.54
N GLY A 161 -5.90 -8.46 -7.44
CA GLY A 161 -5.32 -9.02 -8.66
C GLY A 161 -6.30 -9.13 -9.83
N ASP A 162 -7.60 -8.86 -9.64
CA ASP A 162 -8.59 -8.94 -10.71
C ASP A 162 -8.45 -7.79 -11.71
N VAL A 163 -7.87 -8.12 -12.87
CA VAL A 163 -7.71 -7.24 -14.03
C VAL A 163 -8.71 -7.56 -15.14
N SER A 164 -9.70 -8.42 -14.90
CA SER A 164 -10.78 -8.68 -15.85
C SER A 164 -11.65 -7.46 -16.03
N LEU A 165 -12.18 -7.23 -17.23
CA LEU A 165 -13.12 -6.13 -17.50
C LEU A 165 -14.58 -6.59 -17.46
N SER A 166 -14.80 -7.91 -17.44
CA SER A 166 -16.14 -8.50 -17.52
C SER A 166 -16.98 -8.10 -16.32
N GLY A 167 -18.22 -7.64 -16.59
CA GLY A 167 -19.18 -7.25 -15.57
C GLY A 167 -18.85 -5.97 -14.81
N LYS A 168 -17.83 -5.21 -15.22
CA LYS A 168 -17.46 -3.95 -14.58
C LYS A 168 -18.09 -2.76 -15.29
N ASP A 169 -18.47 -1.75 -14.51
CA ASP A 169 -18.87 -0.46 -15.07
C ASP A 169 -17.70 0.13 -15.86
N LEU A 170 -18.01 0.80 -16.99
CA LEU A 170 -16.99 1.39 -17.86
C LEU A 170 -16.12 2.40 -17.12
N GLY A 171 -16.63 3.11 -16.12
CA GLY A 171 -15.86 4.01 -15.26
C GLY A 171 -14.88 3.33 -14.31
N CYS A 172 -14.98 2.01 -14.10
CA CYS A 172 -14.14 1.25 -13.17
C CYS A 172 -12.85 0.68 -13.77
N TYR A 173 -12.56 0.99 -15.04
CA TYR A 173 -11.26 0.66 -15.61
C TYR A 173 -10.81 1.69 -16.65
N ARG A 174 -9.51 1.88 -16.75
CA ARG A 174 -8.88 2.76 -17.74
C ARG A 174 -7.53 2.19 -18.16
N GLN A 175 -7.14 2.49 -19.39
CA GLN A 175 -5.82 2.19 -19.91
C GLN A 175 -5.28 3.42 -20.63
N ALA A 176 -4.03 3.78 -20.35
CA ALA A 176 -3.23 4.71 -21.13
C ALA A 176 -1.74 4.36 -20.99
N THR A 177 -0.92 4.85 -21.92
CA THR A 177 0.55 4.63 -21.91
C THR A 177 1.26 5.52 -20.90
N GLU A 178 0.92 6.81 -20.86
CA GLU A 178 1.61 7.80 -20.02
C GLU A 178 0.97 7.95 -18.65
N SER A 179 -0.32 8.27 -18.58
CA SER A 179 -1.03 8.46 -17.32
C SER A 179 -2.45 7.95 -17.42
N THR A 180 -2.80 7.06 -16.50
CA THR A 180 -4.12 6.43 -16.41
C THR A 180 -4.77 6.86 -15.12
N SER A 181 -6.00 7.36 -15.17
CA SER A 181 -6.72 7.79 -13.97
C SER A 181 -8.12 7.24 -13.92
N VAL A 182 -8.57 6.84 -12.73
CA VAL A 182 -9.95 6.41 -12.48
C VAL A 182 -10.57 7.32 -11.43
N GLN A 183 -11.74 7.87 -11.74
CA GLN A 183 -12.53 8.63 -10.77
C GLN A 183 -13.37 7.67 -9.94
N LEU A 184 -13.31 7.80 -8.63
CA LEU A 184 -14.06 6.98 -7.68
C LEU A 184 -15.23 7.80 -7.16
N ALA A 185 -16.43 7.22 -7.14
CA ALA A 185 -17.62 7.82 -6.57
C ALA A 185 -18.28 6.84 -5.61
N VAL A 186 -18.25 7.13 -4.32
CA VAL A 186 -18.84 6.30 -3.26
C VAL A 186 -20.25 6.81 -2.96
N ASN A 187 -21.21 5.88 -2.86
CA ASN A 187 -22.58 6.17 -2.40
C ASN A 187 -23.27 7.29 -3.21
N ASN A 188 -23.01 7.33 -4.52
CA ASN A 188 -23.63 8.30 -5.42
C ASN A 188 -24.14 7.61 -6.69
N PRO A 189 -25.36 7.05 -6.67
CA PRO A 189 -25.89 6.30 -7.81
C PRO A 189 -26.15 7.18 -9.06
N ALA A 190 -26.27 8.51 -8.88
CA ALA A 190 -26.58 9.46 -9.95
C ALA A 190 -25.36 9.82 -10.82
N VAL A 191 -24.14 9.49 -10.39
CA VAL A 191 -22.95 9.76 -11.19
C VAL A 191 -22.92 8.91 -12.46
N ASN A 192 -22.38 9.50 -13.52
CA ASN A 192 -22.24 8.81 -14.78
C ASN A 192 -21.26 7.62 -14.63
N LYS A 193 -21.80 6.40 -14.71
CA LYS A 193 -21.05 5.13 -14.62
C LYS A 193 -20.01 4.90 -15.72
N TYR A 194 -20.06 5.67 -16.80
CA TYR A 194 -19.05 5.64 -17.86
C TYR A 194 -17.81 6.44 -17.49
N LEU A 195 -17.94 7.46 -16.63
CA LEU A 195 -16.87 8.36 -16.23
C LEU A 195 -16.34 8.07 -14.82
N ASN A 196 -17.20 7.59 -13.93
CA ASN A 196 -16.90 7.34 -12.53
C ASN A 196 -17.09 5.86 -12.20
N CYS A 197 -16.18 5.30 -11.43
CA CYS A 197 -16.36 4.01 -10.81
C CYS A 197 -17.25 4.16 -9.57
N ARG A 198 -18.45 3.60 -9.65
CA ARG A 198 -19.42 3.63 -8.55
C ARG A 198 -19.06 2.56 -7.53
N LEU A 199 -18.90 2.98 -6.29
CA LEU A 199 -18.53 2.11 -5.18
C LEU A 199 -19.63 2.12 -4.13
N ASP A 200 -19.88 0.93 -3.57
CA ASP A 200 -20.78 0.74 -2.45
C ASP A 200 -20.14 1.32 -1.18
N PRO A 201 -20.92 1.91 -0.26
CA PRO A 201 -20.42 2.31 1.05
C PRO A 201 -19.96 1.10 1.88
N ASN A 202 -19.11 1.35 2.88
CA ASN A 202 -18.60 0.34 3.82
C ASN A 202 -18.07 -0.96 3.16
N THR A 203 -17.40 -0.83 2.02
CA THR A 203 -16.97 -1.96 1.20
C THR A 203 -15.49 -1.85 0.88
N VAL A 204 -14.80 -2.99 0.95
CA VAL A 204 -13.40 -3.08 0.56
C VAL A 204 -13.31 -3.27 -0.95
N TYR A 205 -12.49 -2.44 -1.59
CA TYR A 205 -12.12 -2.57 -2.99
C TYR A 205 -10.60 -2.60 -3.13
N TYR A 206 -10.16 -3.02 -4.30
CA TYR A 206 -8.78 -3.00 -4.74
C TYR A 206 -8.68 -2.23 -6.04
N ILE A 207 -7.73 -1.31 -6.10
CA ILE A 207 -7.29 -0.71 -7.36
C ILE A 207 -6.18 -1.61 -7.87
N ASN A 208 -6.47 -2.39 -8.91
CA ASN A 208 -5.53 -3.31 -9.51
C ASN A 208 -4.79 -2.59 -10.64
N ALA A 209 -3.49 -2.36 -10.44
CA ALA A 209 -2.62 -1.74 -11.42
C ALA A 209 -1.72 -2.79 -12.08
N ALA A 210 -1.73 -2.84 -13.41
CA ALA A 210 -0.94 -3.78 -14.18
C ALA A 210 -0.44 -3.16 -15.50
N SER A 211 0.68 -3.67 -16.03
CA SER A 211 1.18 -3.28 -17.35
C SER A 211 0.53 -4.10 -18.47
N LYS A 212 -0.80 -4.01 -18.60
CA LYS A 212 -1.60 -4.77 -19.58
C LYS A 212 -2.41 -3.84 -20.48
N ASP A 213 -2.84 -4.34 -21.64
CA ASP A 213 -3.87 -3.70 -22.45
C ASP A 213 -5.28 -4.17 -22.03
N LEU A 214 -6.32 -3.60 -22.63
CA LEU A 214 -7.72 -3.99 -22.38
C LEU A 214 -8.04 -5.45 -22.79
N ASN A 215 -7.18 -6.10 -23.56
CA ASN A 215 -7.30 -7.52 -23.91
C ASN A 215 -6.54 -8.43 -22.93
N GLY A 216 -5.97 -7.86 -21.87
CA GLY A 216 -5.19 -8.58 -20.86
C GLY A 216 -3.76 -8.94 -21.29
N LYS A 217 -3.34 -8.53 -22.50
CA LYS A 217 -1.99 -8.78 -23.01
C LYS A 217 -1.01 -7.85 -22.31
N THR A 218 0.10 -8.41 -21.84
CA THR A 218 1.17 -7.64 -21.23
C THR A 218 1.81 -6.70 -22.25
N THR A 219 2.02 -5.43 -21.85
CA THR A 219 2.53 -4.35 -22.72
C THR A 219 3.95 -3.91 -22.36
N CYS A 220 4.59 -4.62 -21.43
CA CYS A 220 5.97 -4.42 -21.02
C CYS A 220 6.74 -5.74 -21.07
N THR A 221 8.07 -5.68 -21.05
CA THR A 221 8.94 -6.86 -21.19
C THR A 221 9.97 -6.98 -20.08
N SER A 222 10.17 -5.94 -19.28
CA SER A 222 11.15 -5.89 -18.20
C SER A 222 10.73 -4.89 -17.12
N THR A 223 11.32 -5.00 -15.92
CA THR A 223 11.08 -4.06 -14.82
C THR A 223 11.40 -2.61 -15.18
N SER A 224 12.31 -2.37 -16.14
CA SER A 224 12.66 -1.03 -16.62
C SER A 224 11.54 -0.36 -17.40
N ASN A 225 10.72 -1.10 -18.17
CA ASN A 225 9.64 -0.53 -18.98
C ASN A 225 8.23 -0.77 -18.41
N CYS A 226 8.08 -1.54 -17.32
CA CYS A 226 6.80 -1.70 -16.60
C CYS A 226 6.59 -0.64 -15.49
N GLY A 227 7.59 0.17 -15.17
CA GLY A 227 7.56 1.09 -14.02
C GLY A 227 6.44 2.13 -14.07
N PHE A 228 5.83 2.41 -12.91
CA PHE A 228 4.86 3.48 -12.74
C PHE A 228 4.95 4.14 -11.36
N TYR A 229 4.44 5.36 -11.28
CA TYR A 229 4.09 6.05 -10.06
C TYR A 229 2.61 5.89 -9.78
N PHE A 230 2.23 5.67 -8.53
CA PHE A 230 0.85 5.63 -8.09
C PHE A 230 0.58 6.73 -7.08
N GLU A 231 -0.55 7.42 -7.23
CA GLU A 231 -1.01 8.47 -6.33
C GLU A 231 -2.54 8.46 -6.24
N GLY A 232 -3.08 8.88 -5.09
CA GLY A 232 -4.52 9.05 -4.89
C GLY A 232 -4.81 10.43 -4.34
N ALA A 233 -5.76 11.13 -4.95
CA ALA A 233 -6.12 12.51 -4.66
C ALA A 233 -7.63 12.65 -4.46
#